data_AF-H2ZKX1-F1
#
_entry.id   AF-H2ZKX1-F1
#
_cell.length_a   1.000
_cell.length_b   1.000
_cell.length_c   1.000
_cell.angle_alpha   90.00
_cell.angle_beta   90.00
_cell.angle_gamma   90.00
#
_symmetry.space_group_name_H-M   'P 1'
#
loop_
_entity.id
_entity.type
_entity.pdbx_description
1 polymer ?
#
loop_
_entity_poly.entity_id
_entity_poly.type
_entity_poly.pdbx_seq_one_letter_code
_entity_poly.pdbx_strand_id
1 'polypeptide(L)'
;NEGKYKDVVSECERLKEELKSLRDEHAERKDAQKKSEIALKEAKAKQTILTQRNQSLIEEIESKNHSLSCRVKDARRSAEELSSVSEQLSQLYHHACLAVGDTPQRVVLDSIRKETKQIEQKSSENKEIEADESQDKENTVSAGTAEFSSDTVTTTTVLSTMRDQLKYLRSSIEKLAATKDTLSSVTLALLPGQTSLAESQEQVRQLEEEVLRLRSLLSSKREQIATLRTVLKANKHTAE
;
A
#
# COMPACT_ATOMS: atom_id res chain seq x y z
N ASN A 1 -60.09 -48.10 -75.26
CA ASN A 1 -58.62 -47.93 -75.25
C ASN A 1 -58.19 -46.47 -75.24
N GLU A 2 -58.92 -45.54 -75.88
CA GLU A 2 -58.58 -44.10 -75.87
C GLU A 2 -58.65 -43.40 -74.50
N GLY A 3 -59.66 -43.68 -73.66
CA GLY A 3 -59.77 -43.04 -72.33
C GLY A 3 -58.58 -43.32 -71.42
N LYS A 4 -58.13 -44.58 -71.37
CA LYS A 4 -56.93 -44.99 -70.61
C LYS A 4 -55.65 -44.33 -71.13
N TYR A 5 -55.56 -44.07 -72.44
CA TYR A 5 -54.42 -43.38 -73.04
C TYR A 5 -54.42 -41.89 -72.65
N LYS A 6 -55.58 -41.24 -72.64
CA LYS A 6 -55.74 -39.85 -72.21
C LYS A 6 -55.36 -39.66 -70.74
N ASP A 7 -55.79 -40.55 -69.85
CA ASP A 7 -55.45 -40.50 -68.42
C ASP A 7 -53.93 -40.65 -68.20
N VAL A 8 -53.28 -41.56 -68.94
CA VAL A 8 -51.82 -41.74 -68.89
C VAL A 8 -51.07 -40.52 -69.42
N VAL A 9 -51.58 -39.85 -70.46
CA VAL A 9 -50.99 -38.61 -70.99
C VAL A 9 -51.09 -37.48 -69.98
N SER A 10 -52.26 -37.28 -69.37
CA SER A 10 -52.45 -36.26 -68.31
C SER A 10 -51.57 -36.54 -67.08
N GLU A 11 -51.40 -37.80 -66.69
CA GLU A 11 -50.49 -38.17 -65.61
C GLU A 11 -49.02 -37.93 -65.99
N CYS A 12 -48.63 -38.21 -67.24
CA CYS A 12 -47.30 -37.87 -67.75
C CYS A 12 -47.04 -36.36 -67.80
N GLU A 13 -48.04 -35.54 -68.09
CA GLU A 13 -47.95 -34.08 -68.05
C GLU A 13 -47.80 -33.58 -66.60
N ARG A 14 -48.63 -34.09 -65.68
CA ARG A 14 -48.54 -33.80 -64.24
C ARG A 14 -47.16 -34.14 -63.67
N LEU A 15 -46.66 -35.34 -63.97
CA LEU A 15 -45.32 -35.77 -63.54
C LEU A 15 -44.20 -34.93 -64.15
N LYS A 16 -44.35 -34.45 -65.41
CA LYS A 16 -43.37 -33.53 -66.01
C LYS A 16 -43.34 -32.18 -65.31
N GLU A 17 -44.50 -31.63 -64.95
CA GLU A 17 -44.59 -30.39 -64.18
C GLU A 17 -44.00 -30.56 -62.78
N GLU A 18 -44.30 -31.67 -62.11
CA GLU A 18 -43.74 -32.00 -60.80
C GLU A 18 -42.21 -32.15 -60.86
N LEU A 19 -41.67 -32.86 -61.86
CA LEU A 19 -40.22 -32.96 -62.08
C LEU A 19 -39.56 -31.61 -62.38
N LYS A 20 -40.28 -30.71 -63.07
CA LYS A 20 -39.81 -29.35 -63.33
C LYS A 20 -39.77 -28.53 -62.03
N SER A 21 -40.83 -28.55 -61.24
CA SER A 21 -40.91 -27.88 -59.94
C SER A 21 -39.82 -28.37 -58.99
N LEU A 22 -39.63 -29.69 -58.88
CA LEU A 22 -38.58 -30.29 -58.06
C LEU A 22 -37.17 -29.90 -58.53
N ARG A 23 -36.96 -29.75 -59.84
CA ARG A 23 -35.69 -29.29 -60.40
C ARG A 23 -35.40 -27.84 -60.02
N ASP A 24 -36.40 -26.97 -60.11
CA ASP A 24 -36.27 -25.55 -59.78
C ASP A 24 -36.03 -25.38 -58.26
N GLU A 25 -36.78 -26.08 -57.41
CA GLU A 25 -36.54 -26.09 -55.96
C GLU A 25 -35.14 -26.63 -55.60
N HIS A 26 -34.67 -27.66 -56.29
CA HIS A 26 -33.32 -28.19 -56.06
C HIS A 26 -32.25 -27.17 -56.46
N ALA A 27 -32.46 -26.42 -57.54
CA ALA A 27 -31.56 -25.33 -57.94
C ALA A 27 -31.52 -24.21 -56.88
N GLU A 28 -32.68 -23.79 -56.38
CA GLU A 28 -32.78 -22.79 -55.32
C GLU A 28 -32.13 -23.25 -54.00
N ARG A 29 -32.39 -24.50 -53.57
CA ARG A 29 -31.74 -25.08 -52.38
C ARG A 29 -30.22 -25.11 -52.55
N LYS A 30 -29.72 -25.47 -53.74
CA LYS A 30 -28.29 -25.51 -54.03
C LYS A 30 -27.66 -24.12 -53.94
N ASP A 31 -28.34 -23.08 -54.40
CA ASP A 31 -27.84 -21.71 -54.33
C ASP A 31 -27.93 -21.13 -52.91
N ALA A 32 -28.99 -21.47 -52.15
CA ALA A 32 -29.09 -21.16 -50.73
C ALA A 32 -27.96 -21.82 -49.91
N GLN A 33 -27.65 -23.09 -50.22
CA GLN A 33 -26.55 -23.81 -49.58
C GLN A 33 -25.20 -23.14 -49.84
N LYS A 34 -24.89 -22.77 -51.09
CA LYS A 34 -23.65 -22.04 -51.41
C LYS A 34 -23.56 -20.71 -50.66
N LYS A 35 -24.65 -19.95 -50.58
CA LYS A 35 -24.70 -18.68 -49.83
C LYS A 35 -24.43 -18.91 -48.34
N SER A 36 -25.04 -19.94 -47.75
CA SER A 36 -24.79 -20.33 -46.36
C SER A 36 -23.35 -20.76 -46.12
N GLU A 37 -22.73 -21.49 -47.05
CA GLU A 37 -21.32 -21.91 -46.95
C GLU A 37 -20.35 -20.73 -47.02
N ILE A 38 -20.64 -19.73 -47.86
CA ILE A 38 -19.85 -18.50 -47.94
C ILE A 38 -19.97 -17.71 -46.62
N ALA A 39 -21.19 -17.50 -46.13
CA ALA A 39 -21.41 -16.82 -44.86
C ALA A 39 -20.72 -17.53 -43.68
N LEU A 40 -20.73 -18.87 -43.66
CA LEU A 40 -20.04 -19.66 -42.64
C LEU A 40 -18.51 -19.48 -42.73
N LYS A 41 -17.93 -19.43 -43.94
CA LYS A 41 -16.49 -19.18 -44.12
C LYS A 41 -16.10 -17.78 -43.65
N GLU A 42 -16.91 -16.76 -43.97
CA GLU A 42 -16.68 -15.39 -43.50
C GLU A 42 -16.79 -15.27 -41.98
N ALA A 43 -17.79 -15.89 -41.36
CA ALA A 43 -17.95 -15.91 -39.91
C ALA A 43 -16.76 -16.58 -39.22
N LYS A 44 -16.29 -17.71 -39.74
CA LYS A 44 -15.09 -18.39 -39.23
C LYS A 44 -13.84 -17.52 -39.36
N ALA A 45 -13.64 -16.85 -40.49
CA ALA A 45 -12.51 -15.95 -40.68
C ALA A 45 -12.53 -14.78 -39.66
N LYS A 46 -13.69 -14.15 -39.45
CA LYS A 46 -13.87 -13.10 -38.43
C LYS A 46 -13.59 -13.62 -37.03
N GLN A 47 -14.07 -14.83 -36.71
CA GLN A 47 -13.81 -15.47 -35.42
C GLN A 47 -12.31 -15.70 -35.20
N THR A 48 -11.58 -16.21 -36.20
CA THR A 48 -10.13 -16.41 -36.10
C THR A 48 -9.40 -15.09 -35.86
N ILE A 49 -9.76 -14.02 -36.56
CA ILE A 49 -9.15 -12.68 -36.38
C ILE A 49 -9.41 -12.16 -34.97
N LEU A 50 -10.65 -12.27 -34.47
CA LEU A 50 -10.99 -11.82 -33.12
C LEU A 50 -10.28 -12.65 -32.05
N THR A 51 -10.20 -13.97 -32.20
CA THR A 51 -9.46 -14.84 -31.29
C THR A 51 -7.98 -14.48 -31.26
N GLN A 52 -7.36 -14.22 -32.42
CA GLN A 52 -5.97 -13.80 -32.48
C GLN A 52 -5.75 -12.43 -31.82
N ARG A 53 -6.64 -11.46 -32.06
CA ARG A 53 -6.59 -10.15 -31.40
C ARG A 53 -6.71 -10.27 -29.87
N ASN A 54 -7.66 -11.08 -29.40
CA ASN A 54 -7.84 -11.33 -27.97
C ASN A 54 -6.60 -11.99 -27.37
N GLN A 55 -5.98 -12.95 -28.06
CA GLN A 55 -4.74 -13.58 -27.61
C GLN A 55 -3.61 -12.55 -27.47
N SER A 56 -3.41 -11.67 -28.45
CA SER A 56 -2.40 -10.61 -28.37
C SER A 56 -2.69 -9.60 -27.25
N LEU A 57 -3.95 -9.25 -27.02
CA LEU A 57 -4.33 -8.37 -25.91
C LEU A 57 -4.07 -9.02 -24.55
N ILE A 58 -4.34 -10.32 -24.41
CA ILE A 58 -4.05 -11.08 -23.19
C ILE A 58 -2.53 -11.06 -22.92
N GLU A 59 -1.71 -11.36 -23.93
CA GLU A 59 -0.25 -11.35 -23.80
C GLU A 59 0.29 -9.96 -23.41
N GLU A 60 -0.27 -8.89 -23.98
CA GLU A 60 0.09 -7.52 -23.61
C GLU A 60 -0.30 -7.19 -22.16
N ILE A 61 -1.50 -7.58 -21.73
CA ILE A 61 -1.97 -7.40 -20.35
C ILE A 61 -1.09 -8.19 -19.38
N GLU A 62 -0.75 -9.44 -19.68
CA GLU A 62 0.13 -10.28 -18.86
C GLU A 62 1.53 -9.68 -18.74
N SER A 63 2.10 -9.18 -19.85
CA SER A 63 3.39 -8.49 -19.87
C SER A 63 3.37 -7.23 -19.01
N LYS A 64 2.34 -6.39 -19.14
CA LYS A 64 2.16 -5.19 -18.31
C LYS A 64 1.96 -5.54 -16.84
N ASN A 65 1.17 -6.56 -16.53
CA ASN A 65 0.97 -7.04 -15.16
C ASN A 65 2.26 -7.58 -14.54
N HIS A 66 3.09 -8.29 -15.32
CA HIS A 66 4.39 -8.75 -14.85
C HIS A 66 5.32 -7.57 -14.53
N SER A 67 5.40 -6.57 -15.41
CA SER A 67 6.17 -5.34 -15.19
C SER A 67 5.69 -4.58 -13.94
N LEU A 68 4.38 -4.41 -13.78
CA LEU A 68 3.79 -3.79 -12.59
C LEU A 68 4.09 -4.60 -11.32
N SER A 69 4.03 -5.93 -11.38
CA SER A 69 4.36 -6.81 -10.26
C SER A 69 5.82 -6.61 -9.80
N CYS A 70 6.78 -6.52 -10.72
CA CYS A 70 8.17 -6.23 -10.40
C CYS A 70 8.32 -4.84 -9.75
N ARG A 71 7.66 -3.82 -10.31
CA ARG A 71 7.69 -2.46 -9.75
C ARG A 71 7.10 -2.38 -8.33
N VAL A 72 6.01 -3.10 -8.09
CA VAL A 72 5.40 -3.18 -6.74
C VAL A 72 6.36 -3.85 -5.74
N LYS A 73 7.09 -4.89 -6.17
CA LYS A 73 8.12 -5.52 -5.31
C LYS A 73 9.26 -4.57 -4.97
N ASP A 74 9.74 -3.80 -5.95
CA ASP A 74 10.81 -2.82 -5.72
C ASP A 74 10.35 -1.69 -4.79
N ALA A 75 9.17 -1.12 -5.04
CA ALA A 75 8.58 -0.10 -4.17
C ALA A 75 8.36 -0.61 -2.74
N ARG A 76 7.93 -1.87 -2.58
CA ARG A 76 7.80 -2.51 -1.27
C ARG A 76 9.15 -2.64 -0.57
N ARG A 77 10.21 -3.06 -1.27
CA ARG A 77 11.57 -3.13 -0.72
C ARG A 77 12.03 -1.74 -0.26
N SER A 78 11.81 -0.70 -1.05
CA SER A 78 12.13 0.68 -0.66
C SER A 78 11.35 1.14 0.59
N ALA A 79 10.07 0.77 0.70
CA ALA A 79 9.27 1.08 1.89
C ALA A 79 9.78 0.36 3.15
N GLU A 80 10.18 -0.91 3.03
CA GLU A 80 10.80 -1.68 4.13
C GLU A 80 12.14 -1.04 4.55
N GLU A 81 12.96 -0.62 3.59
CA GLU A 81 14.21 0.11 3.85
C GLU A 81 13.98 1.46 4.54
N LEU A 82 12.99 2.23 4.12
CA LEU A 82 12.62 3.49 4.76
C LEU A 82 12.17 3.28 6.21
N SER A 83 11.39 2.23 6.47
CA SER A 83 11.00 1.86 7.84
C SER A 83 12.23 1.54 8.70
N SER A 84 13.22 0.85 8.15
CA SER A 84 14.48 0.56 8.84
C SER A 84 15.29 1.83 9.12
N VAL A 85 15.41 2.75 8.15
CA VAL A 85 16.06 4.06 8.32
C VAL A 85 15.34 4.88 9.40
N SER A 86 14.00 4.88 9.40
CA SER A 86 13.20 5.55 10.43
C SER A 86 13.45 4.98 11.83
N GLU A 87 13.58 3.66 11.96
CA GLU A 87 13.90 3.01 13.24
C GLU A 87 15.29 3.42 13.73
N GLN A 88 16.29 3.39 12.86
CA GLN A 88 17.66 3.82 13.17
C GLN A 88 17.71 5.29 13.60
N LEU A 89 16.95 6.16 12.93
CA LEU A 89 16.84 7.57 13.31
C LEU A 89 16.20 7.73 14.69
N SER A 90 15.16 6.96 15.01
CA SER A 90 14.54 6.97 16.35
C SER A 90 15.52 6.52 17.44
N GLN A 91 16.30 5.47 17.19
CA GLN A 91 17.34 5.01 18.11
C GLN A 91 18.41 6.08 18.32
N LEU A 92 18.87 6.69 17.22
CA LEU A 92 19.86 7.76 17.27
C LEU A 92 19.36 8.99 18.05
N TYR A 93 18.12 9.39 17.83
CA TYR A 93 17.47 10.46 18.58
C TYR A 93 17.45 10.18 20.08
N HIS A 94 17.08 8.95 20.47
CA HIS A 94 17.08 8.55 21.88
C HIS A 94 18.48 8.62 22.50
N HIS A 95 19.50 8.09 21.83
CA HIS A 95 20.88 8.16 22.30
C HIS A 95 21.41 9.59 22.40
N ALA A 96 21.06 10.46 21.45
CA ALA A 96 21.42 11.87 21.51
C ALA A 96 20.78 12.57 22.72
N CYS A 97 19.50 12.33 23.00
CA CYS A 97 18.83 12.86 24.19
C CYS A 97 19.52 12.40 25.49
N LEU A 98 19.84 11.11 25.59
CA LEU A 98 20.56 10.57 26.76
C LEU A 98 21.94 11.20 26.93
N ALA A 99 22.69 11.44 25.85
CA ALA A 99 24.01 12.05 25.90
C ALA A 99 23.98 13.52 26.36
N VAL A 100 22.91 14.25 26.02
CA VAL A 100 22.68 15.65 26.43
C VAL A 100 22.11 15.76 27.85
N GLY A 101 21.43 14.71 28.35
CA GLY A 101 20.73 14.72 29.64
C GLY A 101 19.26 15.14 29.53
N ASP A 102 18.75 15.29 28.31
CA ASP A 102 17.36 15.60 28.06
C ASP A 102 16.51 14.34 28.08
N THR A 103 15.31 14.42 28.67
CA THR A 103 14.33 13.33 28.51
C THR A 103 13.74 13.45 27.11
N PRO A 104 13.85 12.42 26.25
CA PRO A 104 13.30 12.48 24.90
C PRO A 104 11.81 12.81 25.01
N GLN A 105 11.44 14.00 24.55
CA GLN A 105 10.06 14.46 24.64
C GLN A 105 9.25 13.53 23.74
N ARG A 106 8.41 12.72 24.37
CA ARG A 106 7.57 11.72 23.71
C ARG A 106 6.95 12.36 22.47
N VAL A 107 6.95 11.60 21.36
CA VAL A 107 6.03 11.67 20.20
C VAL A 107 6.69 11.98 18.84
N VAL A 108 7.20 10.94 18.19
CA VAL A 108 6.99 10.74 16.74
C VAL A 108 5.82 9.76 16.51
N LEU A 109 5.61 8.81 17.44
CA LEU A 109 4.51 7.83 17.39
C LEU A 109 3.11 8.42 17.60
N ASP A 110 2.91 9.37 18.53
CA ASP A 110 1.59 10.03 18.64
C ASP A 110 1.30 11.06 17.52
N SER A 111 2.29 11.49 16.72
CA SER A 111 2.05 12.34 15.53
C SER A 111 1.47 11.50 14.40
N ILE A 112 2.07 10.34 14.13
CA ILE A 112 1.53 9.34 13.20
C ILE A 112 0.17 8.83 13.70
N ARG A 113 0.02 8.52 15.00
CA ARG A 113 -1.26 8.06 15.58
C ARG A 113 -2.34 9.16 15.58
N LYS A 114 -1.97 10.44 15.69
CA LYS A 114 -2.90 11.57 15.51
C LYS A 114 -3.26 11.78 14.04
N GLU A 115 -2.30 11.66 13.12
CA GLU A 115 -2.55 11.72 11.68
C GLU A 115 -3.42 10.57 11.19
N THR A 116 -3.18 9.34 11.67
CA THR A 116 -3.98 8.15 11.31
C THR A 116 -5.45 8.33 11.76
N LYS A 117 -5.66 8.91 12.96
CA LYS A 117 -7.01 9.23 13.47
C LYS A 117 -7.68 10.38 12.70
N GLN A 118 -6.92 11.35 12.20
CA GLN A 118 -7.47 12.42 11.35
C GLN A 118 -7.85 11.90 9.96
N ILE A 119 -7.15 10.89 9.43
CA ILE A 119 -7.48 10.25 8.16
C ILE A 119 -8.76 9.39 8.28
N GLU A 120 -8.94 8.68 9.41
CA GLU A 120 -10.18 7.93 9.70
C GLU A 120 -11.40 8.82 9.97
N GLN A 121 -11.21 10.06 10.45
CA GLN A 121 -12.30 11.02 10.62
C GLN A 121 -12.69 11.69 9.29
N LYS A 122 -11.74 11.96 8.40
CA LYS A 122 -12.02 12.55 7.07
C LYS A 122 -12.73 11.59 6.10
N SER A 123 -12.65 10.27 6.31
CA SER A 123 -13.42 9.29 5.53
C SER A 123 -14.89 9.18 5.96
N SER A 124 -15.27 9.80 7.08
CA SER A 124 -16.65 9.80 7.60
C SER A 124 -17.47 11.03 7.18
N GLU A 125 -16.84 12.08 6.64
CA GLU A 125 -17.51 13.32 6.20
C GLU A 125 -17.67 13.45 4.66
N ASN A 126 -17.26 12.44 3.89
CA ASN A 126 -17.42 12.41 2.42
C ASN A 126 -18.43 11.35 1.93
N LYS A 127 -19.50 11.13 2.69
CA LYS A 127 -20.70 10.42 2.24
C LYS A 127 -21.82 11.43 2.04
N GLU A 128 -21.85 12.04 0.85
CA GLU A 128 -23.04 12.63 0.20
C GLU A 128 -22.59 13.44 -1.01
N ILE A 129 -22.20 12.77 -2.11
CA ILE A 129 -22.54 13.24 -3.46
C ILE A 129 -22.90 12.00 -4.28
N GLU A 130 -24.03 12.14 -4.95
CA GLU A 130 -24.89 11.15 -5.56
C GLU A 130 -24.27 10.38 -6.73
N ALA A 131 -24.89 9.23 -7.00
CA ALA A 131 -24.75 8.46 -8.21
C ALA A 131 -25.26 9.25 -9.43
N ASP A 132 -24.48 9.28 -10.51
CA ASP A 132 -25.04 9.28 -11.86
C ASP A 132 -24.11 8.56 -12.84
N GLU A 133 -24.73 7.80 -13.71
CA GLU A 133 -24.14 6.84 -14.64
C GLU A 133 -23.58 7.51 -15.91
N SER A 134 -22.49 6.90 -16.41
CA SER A 134 -22.15 6.74 -17.83
C SER A 134 -21.85 7.98 -18.68
N GLN A 135 -20.59 8.11 -19.12
CA GLN A 135 -20.30 8.13 -20.56
C GLN A 135 -18.82 7.87 -20.88
N ASP A 136 -18.62 6.99 -21.85
CA ASP A 136 -17.38 6.62 -22.50
C ASP A 136 -16.54 7.82 -22.96
N LYS A 137 -15.23 7.72 -22.72
CA LYS A 137 -14.19 8.18 -23.65
C LYS A 137 -12.88 7.46 -23.35
N GLU A 138 -12.62 6.43 -24.16
CA GLU A 138 -11.27 5.95 -24.45
C GLU A 138 -10.34 7.11 -24.82
N ASN A 139 -9.05 6.84 -24.61
CA ASN A 139 -7.90 7.48 -25.26
C ASN A 139 -7.16 8.54 -24.42
N THR A 140 -6.21 8.08 -23.60
CA THR A 140 -4.79 8.51 -23.58
C THR A 140 -4.06 7.92 -22.36
N VAL A 141 -3.58 6.68 -22.47
CA VAL A 141 -2.52 6.17 -21.59
C VAL A 141 -1.31 5.87 -22.46
N SER A 142 -0.66 6.94 -22.89
CA SER A 142 0.68 6.93 -23.46
C SER A 142 1.47 8.02 -22.74
N ALA A 143 2.70 7.69 -22.36
CA ALA A 143 3.63 8.43 -21.48
C ALA A 143 3.48 8.10 -19.98
N GLY A 144 4.46 7.36 -19.43
CA GLY A 144 4.62 7.19 -17.98
C GLY A 144 5.47 6.01 -17.53
N THR A 145 5.89 5.11 -18.43
CA THR A 145 6.62 3.89 -18.02
C THR A 145 8.12 4.11 -17.78
N ALA A 146 8.72 5.15 -18.37
CA ALA A 146 10.16 5.40 -18.26
C ALA A 146 10.54 6.23 -17.02
N GLU A 147 9.71 7.19 -16.60
CA GLU A 147 10.02 8.08 -15.47
C GLU A 147 10.02 7.34 -14.13
N PHE A 148 9.06 6.43 -13.92
CA PHE A 148 8.89 5.79 -12.62
C PHE A 148 9.97 4.75 -12.26
N SER A 149 10.64 4.16 -13.26
CA SER A 149 11.77 3.25 -13.02
C SER A 149 12.97 4.01 -12.45
N SER A 150 13.23 5.20 -13.00
CA SER A 150 14.23 6.13 -12.46
C SER A 150 13.87 6.57 -11.04
N ASP A 151 12.60 6.84 -10.75
CA ASP A 151 12.15 7.24 -9.42
C ASP A 151 12.36 6.15 -8.36
N THR A 152 12.26 4.87 -8.75
CA THR A 152 12.51 3.74 -7.84
C THR A 152 14.02 3.54 -7.57
N VAL A 153 14.86 3.72 -8.60
CA VAL A 153 16.32 3.67 -8.45
C VAL A 153 16.85 4.88 -7.67
N THR A 154 16.27 6.06 -7.89
CA THR A 154 16.63 7.27 -7.13
C THR A 154 16.17 7.17 -5.67
N THR A 155 15.00 6.62 -5.38
CA THR A 155 14.57 6.38 -3.98
C THR A 155 15.46 5.37 -3.25
N THR A 156 15.84 4.25 -3.89
CA THR A 156 16.76 3.26 -3.27
C THR A 156 18.17 3.84 -3.03
N THR A 157 18.69 4.65 -3.95
CA THR A 157 19.98 5.34 -3.77
C THR A 157 19.92 6.42 -2.68
N VAL A 158 18.83 7.19 -2.59
CA VAL A 158 18.58 8.14 -1.50
C VAL A 158 18.51 7.41 -0.15
N LEU A 159 17.77 6.29 -0.06
CA LEU A 159 17.69 5.48 1.16
C LEU A 159 19.05 4.93 1.60
N SER A 160 19.87 4.49 0.64
CA SER A 160 21.23 4.04 0.91
C SER A 160 22.09 5.18 1.48
N THR A 161 21.98 6.37 0.90
CA THR A 161 22.68 7.57 1.38
C THR A 161 22.23 7.97 2.79
N MET A 162 20.92 7.93 3.06
CA MET A 162 20.37 8.21 4.40
C MET A 162 20.88 7.21 5.44
N ARG A 163 21.00 5.91 5.08
CA ARG A 163 21.58 4.88 5.95
C ARG A 163 23.04 5.18 6.29
N ASP A 164 23.83 5.58 5.31
CA ASP A 164 25.23 5.95 5.52
C ASP A 164 25.37 7.20 6.40
N GLN A 165 24.53 8.21 6.17
CA GLN A 165 24.47 9.42 7.00
C GLN A 165 24.09 9.10 8.45
N LEU A 166 23.09 8.25 8.69
CA LEU A 166 22.71 7.79 10.02
C LEU A 166 23.84 7.01 10.70
N LYS A 167 24.55 6.15 9.97
CA LYS A 167 25.70 5.42 10.49
C LYS A 167 26.82 6.37 10.95
N TYR A 168 27.11 7.40 10.15
CA TYR A 168 28.10 8.42 10.50
C TYR A 168 27.69 9.24 11.73
N LEU A 169 26.43 9.69 11.78
CA LEU A 169 25.90 10.42 12.92
C LEU A 169 25.92 9.59 14.20
N ARG A 170 25.54 8.31 14.12
CA ARG A 170 25.64 7.36 15.24
C ARG A 170 27.06 7.26 15.78
N SER A 171 28.03 7.02 14.90
CA SER A 171 29.44 6.94 15.29
C SER A 171 29.95 8.26 15.89
N SER A 172 29.49 9.40 15.37
CA SER A 172 29.89 10.72 15.88
C SER A 172 29.32 11.00 17.27
N ILE A 173 28.05 10.65 17.52
CA ILE A 173 27.41 10.79 18.82
C ILE A 173 28.04 9.84 19.85
N GLU A 174 28.35 8.60 19.47
CA GLU A 174 29.01 7.63 20.34
C GLU A 174 30.43 8.09 20.72
N LYS A 175 31.19 8.62 19.77
CA LYS A 175 32.50 9.26 20.06
C LYS A 175 32.34 10.45 20.98
N LEU A 176 31.34 11.31 20.77
CA LEU A 176 31.09 12.47 21.63
C LEU A 176 30.75 12.03 23.05
N ALA A 177 29.90 11.03 23.22
CA ALA A 177 29.57 10.45 24.52
C ALA A 177 30.83 9.87 25.21
N ALA A 178 31.62 9.08 24.48
CA ALA A 178 32.88 8.54 25.00
C ALA A 178 33.89 9.65 25.36
N THR A 179 34.00 10.73 24.57
CA THR A 179 34.84 11.88 24.91
C THR A 179 34.36 12.61 26.16
N LYS A 180 33.04 12.72 26.38
CA LYS A 180 32.47 13.30 27.59
C LYS A 180 32.76 12.44 28.82
N ASP A 181 32.63 11.12 28.71
CA ASP A 181 32.91 10.18 29.80
C ASP A 181 34.41 10.10 30.13
N THR A 182 35.26 10.09 29.08
CA THR A 182 36.71 10.16 29.25
C THR A 182 37.14 11.50 29.82
N LEU A 183 36.61 12.64 29.35
CA LEU A 183 36.88 13.94 29.96
C LEU A 183 36.44 13.94 31.42
N SER A 184 35.25 13.44 31.75
CA SER A 184 34.76 13.34 33.13
C SER A 184 35.67 12.48 34.01
N SER A 185 36.16 11.34 33.50
CA SER A 185 37.06 10.45 34.25
C SER A 185 38.50 10.98 34.33
N VAL A 186 38.99 11.64 33.29
CA VAL A 186 40.30 12.34 33.22
C VAL A 186 40.29 13.56 34.14
N THR A 187 39.22 14.35 34.18
CA THR A 187 39.03 15.41 35.18
C THR A 187 39.04 14.85 36.60
N LEU A 188 38.43 13.67 36.81
CA LEU A 188 38.51 12.95 38.09
C LEU A 188 39.93 12.47 38.42
N ALA A 189 40.71 12.03 37.42
CA ALA A 189 42.01 11.38 37.61
C ALA A 189 43.19 12.36 37.68
N LEU A 190 43.15 13.50 36.97
CA LEU A 190 44.25 14.46 36.90
C LEU A 190 44.27 15.51 38.02
N LEU A 191 43.24 15.57 38.87
CA LEU A 191 43.15 16.55 39.95
C LEU A 191 42.87 15.89 41.31
N PRO A 192 43.87 15.29 41.98
CA PRO A 192 43.72 14.75 43.35
C PRO A 192 43.55 15.83 44.44
N GLY A 193 43.28 17.08 44.08
CA GLY A 193 43.34 18.24 44.98
C GLY A 193 42.20 19.26 44.85
N GLN A 194 41.13 18.97 44.11
CA GLN A 194 39.92 19.79 44.11
C GLN A 194 38.80 19.10 44.89
N THR A 195 38.92 19.06 46.22
CA THR A 195 37.83 18.64 47.11
C THR A 195 36.55 19.43 46.84
N SER A 196 36.65 20.73 46.52
CA SER A 196 35.50 21.60 46.29
C SER A 196 34.61 21.24 45.10
N LEU A 197 35.17 20.80 43.96
CA LEU A 197 34.38 20.49 42.77
C LEU A 197 33.79 19.08 42.82
N ALA A 198 34.52 18.12 43.41
CA ALA A 198 34.02 16.78 43.68
C ALA A 198 32.93 16.80 44.78
N GLU A 199 33.11 17.61 45.82
CA GLU A 199 32.06 17.87 46.82
C GLU A 199 30.84 18.53 46.18
N SER A 200 31.04 19.46 45.23
CA SER A 200 29.93 20.07 44.50
C SER A 200 29.19 19.07 43.61
N GLN A 201 29.90 18.17 42.92
CA GLN A 201 29.27 17.08 42.15
C GLN A 201 28.53 16.09 43.04
N GLU A 202 29.09 15.76 44.20
CA GLU A 202 28.45 14.86 45.16
C GLU A 202 27.21 15.52 45.81
N GLN A 203 27.27 16.82 46.10
CA GLN A 203 26.10 17.60 46.54
C GLN A 203 25.01 17.65 45.45
N VAL A 204 25.39 17.82 44.18
CA VAL A 204 24.44 17.75 43.06
C VAL A 204 23.80 16.37 42.98
N ARG A 205 24.58 15.28 43.14
CA ARG A 205 24.04 13.91 43.20
C ARG A 205 23.07 13.71 44.37
N GLN A 206 23.43 14.18 45.56
CA GLN A 206 22.58 14.07 46.74
C GLN A 206 21.27 14.83 46.55
N LEU A 207 21.32 16.03 45.95
CA LEU A 207 20.14 16.81 45.60
C LEU A 207 19.29 16.11 44.55
N GLU A 208 19.88 15.49 43.53
CA GLU A 208 19.16 14.71 42.51
C GLU A 208 18.46 13.49 43.10
N GLU A 209 19.14 12.76 43.99
CA GLU A 209 18.56 11.63 44.72
C GLU A 209 17.40 12.07 45.62
N GLU A 210 17.55 13.22 46.30
CA GLU A 210 16.48 13.79 47.12
C GLU A 210 15.28 14.25 46.28
N VAL A 211 15.51 14.85 45.11
CA VAL A 211 14.43 15.18 44.16
C VAL A 211 13.70 13.92 43.69
N LEU A 212 14.41 12.84 43.37
CA LEU A 212 13.81 11.55 43.02
C LEU A 212 12.98 10.97 44.18
N ARG A 213 13.52 11.01 45.41
CA ARG A 213 12.82 10.56 46.61
C ARG A 213 11.54 11.35 46.85
N LEU A 214 11.60 12.69 46.72
CA LEU A 214 10.45 13.58 46.87
C LEU A 214 9.41 13.37 45.76
N ARG A 215 9.84 13.14 44.51
CA ARG A 215 8.92 12.80 43.40
C ARG A 215 8.19 11.49 43.66
N SER A 216 8.89 10.47 44.13
CA SER A 216 8.31 9.17 44.50
C SER A 216 7.30 9.32 45.66
N LEU A 217 7.68 10.05 46.71
CA LEU A 217 6.80 10.32 47.85
C LEU A 217 5.55 11.11 47.43
N LEU A 218 5.72 12.14 46.61
CA LEU A 218 4.60 12.93 46.08
C LEU A 218 3.65 12.05 45.26
N SER A 219 4.19 11.14 44.44
CA SER A 219 3.38 10.17 43.69
C SER A 219 2.56 9.28 44.63
N SER A 220 3.18 8.71 45.65
CA SER A 220 2.48 7.90 46.66
C SER A 220 1.42 8.70 47.42
N LYS A 221 1.70 9.97 47.78
CA LYS A 221 0.72 10.85 48.43
C LYS A 221 -0.45 11.20 47.51
N ARG A 222 -0.21 11.42 46.21
CA ARG A 222 -1.29 11.64 45.22
C ARG A 222 -2.19 10.41 45.09
N GLU A 223 -1.60 9.22 45.10
CA GLU A 223 -2.34 7.96 45.06
C GLU A 223 -3.15 7.73 46.34
N GLN A 224 -2.57 7.95 47.52
CA GLN A 224 -3.28 7.88 48.80
C GLN A 224 -4.49 8.83 48.84
N ILE A 225 -4.33 10.07 48.36
CA ILE A 225 -5.43 11.04 48.26
C ILE A 225 -6.52 10.53 47.30
N ALA A 226 -6.15 9.94 46.16
CA ALA A 226 -7.12 9.37 45.23
C ALA A 226 -7.92 8.23 45.88
N THR A 227 -7.25 7.31 46.58
CA THR A 227 -7.90 6.20 47.31
C THR A 227 -8.83 6.72 48.40
N LEU A 228 -8.39 7.68 49.22
CA LEU A 228 -9.23 8.29 50.26
C LEU A 228 -10.45 8.99 49.66
N ARG A 229 -10.29 9.72 48.55
CA ARG A 229 -11.43 10.33 47.84
C ARG A 229 -12.43 9.27 47.37
N THR A 230 -11.97 8.14 46.86
CA THR A 230 -12.82 7.02 46.45
C THR A 230 -13.55 6.39 47.63
N VAL A 231 -12.84 6.11 48.73
CA VAL A 231 -13.43 5.54 49.96
C VAL A 231 -14.46 6.49 50.57
N LEU A 232 -14.13 7.78 50.66
CA LEU A 232 -15.07 8.79 51.17
C LEU A 232 -16.30 8.95 50.27
N LYS A 233 -16.12 8.88 48.94
CA LYS A 233 -17.24 8.91 47.98
C LYS A 233 -18.15 7.68 48.14
N ALA A 234 -17.56 6.49 48.31
CA ALA A 234 -18.30 5.26 48.57
C ALA A 234 -19.06 5.33 49.90
N ASN A 235 -18.40 5.75 50.98
CA ASN A 235 -19.05 5.88 52.29
C ASN A 235 -20.18 6.92 52.30
N LYS A 236 -20.01 8.03 51.57
CA LYS A 236 -21.10 9.00 51.38
C LYS A 236 -22.31 8.34 50.71
N HIS A 237 -22.10 7.56 49.66
CA HIS A 237 -23.18 6.87 48.97
C HIS A 237 -23.86 5.79 49.83
N THR A 238 -23.12 5.15 50.74
CA THR A 238 -23.68 4.17 51.68
C THR A 238 -24.45 4.81 52.84
N ALA A 239 -24.19 6.09 53.15
CA ALA A 239 -24.83 6.82 54.24
C ALA A 239 -26.08 7.62 53.82
N GLU A 240 -26.25 7.86 52.52
CA GLU A 240 -27.48 8.41 51.90
C GLU A 240 -28.48 7.29 51.58
#